data_AF-A0A0K2VAJ2-F1
#
_entry.id   AF-A0A0K2VAJ2-F1
#
_cell.length_a   1.000
_cell.length_b   1.000
_cell.length_c   1.000
_cell.angle_alpha   90.00
_cell.angle_beta   90.00
_cell.angle_gamma   90.00
#
_symmetry.space_group_name_H-M   'P 1'
#
loop_
_entity.id
_entity.type
_entity.pdbx_description
1 polymer ?
#
loop_
_entity_poly.entity_id
_entity_poly.type
_entity_poly.pdbx_seq_one_letter_code
_entity_poly.pdbx_strand_id
1 'polypeptide(L)'
;MNQIFSIIYLCVIVSVLIPSVPAPVPRCSPFIIINKLAEFSNLVSDSNPYFPVPPCEYGGPLEAIRAGDYEAVFVLARPELVPRHNFYELVWFLKFGAERLGRILRGEEKFIADQNILREGYQHYTPYVRTRQIGHDTFRDPIIINDKRLYNRIVGSRLRWLFADKGITRRHEGQKRISREDQTDITSHRLD
;
A
#
# COMPACT_ATOMS: atom_id res chain seq x y z
N MET A 1 -25.45 -1.04 -24.12
CA MET A 1 -24.03 -1.29 -24.49
C MET A 1 -23.19 -0.02 -24.46
N ASN A 2 -23.59 1.08 -25.13
CA ASN A 2 -22.76 2.29 -25.25
C ASN A 2 -22.41 3.00 -23.92
N GLN A 3 -23.29 2.95 -22.91
CA GLN A 3 -22.98 3.54 -21.61
C GLN A 3 -21.92 2.75 -20.83
N ILE A 4 -21.89 1.42 -20.95
CA ILE A 4 -20.89 0.58 -20.28
C ILE A 4 -19.51 0.83 -20.89
N PHE A 5 -19.43 0.93 -22.23
CA PHE A 5 -18.18 1.30 -22.91
C PHE A 5 -17.70 2.71 -22.53
N SER A 6 -18.61 3.67 -22.37
CA SER A 6 -18.27 5.04 -21.94
C SER A 6 -17.74 5.10 -20.51
N ILE A 7 -18.35 4.34 -19.58
CA ILE A 7 -17.87 4.25 -18.19
C ILE A 7 -16.51 3.55 -18.13
N ILE A 8 -16.31 2.47 -18.88
CA ILE A 8 -15.01 1.77 -18.94
C ILE A 8 -13.94 2.71 -19.52
N TYR A 9 -14.25 3.44 -20.59
CA TYR A 9 -13.31 4.37 -21.22
C TYR A 9 -12.99 5.56 -20.33
N LEU A 10 -13.98 6.10 -19.61
CA LEU A 10 -13.77 7.13 -18.60
C LEU A 10 -12.93 6.61 -17.43
N CYS A 11 -13.19 5.40 -16.93
CA CYS A 11 -12.35 4.77 -15.90
C CYS A 11 -10.92 4.56 -16.39
N VAL A 12 -10.71 4.09 -17.62
CA VAL A 12 -9.37 3.91 -18.21
C VAL A 12 -8.66 5.26 -18.37
N ILE A 13 -9.32 6.29 -18.88
CA ILE A 13 -8.77 7.64 -19.01
C ILE A 13 -8.44 8.22 -17.64
N VAL A 14 -9.33 8.09 -16.66
CA VAL A 14 -9.11 8.56 -15.28
C VAL A 14 -7.94 7.79 -14.63
N SER A 15 -7.80 6.49 -14.90
CA SER A 15 -6.68 5.68 -14.41
C SER A 15 -5.34 6.03 -15.05
N VAL A 16 -5.35 6.52 -16.29
CA VAL A 16 -4.16 6.90 -17.07
C VAL A 16 -3.76 8.38 -16.83
N LEU A 17 -4.73 9.27 -16.60
CA LEU A 17 -4.52 10.71 -16.45
C LEU A 17 -4.39 11.18 -15.00
N ILE A 18 -4.93 10.43 -14.03
CA ILE A 18 -4.56 10.68 -12.63
C ILE A 18 -3.19 10.04 -12.46
N PRO A 19 -2.10 10.81 -12.23
CA PRO A 19 -0.87 10.20 -11.74
C PRO A 19 -1.27 9.43 -10.50
N SER A 20 -1.17 8.11 -10.58
CA SER A 20 -1.53 7.22 -9.49
C SER A 20 -0.58 7.56 -8.35
N VAL A 21 -0.98 8.40 -7.41
CA VAL A 21 -0.18 8.67 -6.22
C VAL A 21 -0.90 7.95 -5.09
N PRO A 22 -0.24 6.92 -4.55
CA PRO A 22 0.47 7.22 -3.33
C PRO A 22 1.92 6.78 -3.34
N ALA A 23 2.61 6.82 -4.49
CA ALA A 23 4.08 6.83 -4.46
C ALA A 23 4.55 7.97 -3.53
N PRO A 24 5.37 7.67 -2.50
CA PRO A 24 5.91 8.67 -1.61
C PRO A 24 6.57 9.78 -2.44
N VAL A 25 6.15 11.02 -2.21
CA VAL A 25 6.80 12.13 -2.88
C VAL A 25 8.18 12.35 -2.29
N PRO A 26 9.14 12.89 -3.05
CA PRO A 26 10.46 13.23 -2.52
C PRO A 26 10.39 14.14 -1.28
N ARG A 27 11.38 14.03 -0.40
CA ARG A 27 11.43 14.71 0.91
C ARG A 27 11.37 16.24 0.85
N CYS A 28 11.78 16.85 -0.26
CA CYS A 28 11.71 18.29 -0.50
C CYS A 28 10.61 18.68 -1.49
N SER A 29 9.68 17.77 -1.81
CA SER A 29 8.57 18.03 -2.74
C SER A 29 7.60 19.08 -2.17
N PRO A 30 7.06 20.00 -2.99
CA PRO A 30 6.00 20.92 -2.56
C PRO A 30 4.72 20.22 -2.07
N PHE A 31 4.57 18.92 -2.38
CA PHE A 31 3.43 18.10 -1.98
C PHE A 31 3.76 17.14 -0.82
N ILE A 32 4.75 17.46 0.02
CA ILE A 32 5.20 16.62 1.15
C ILE A 32 4.07 16.15 2.08
N ILE A 33 2.99 16.92 2.17
CA ILE A 33 1.76 16.59 2.92
C ILE A 33 1.18 15.21 2.53
N ILE A 34 1.35 14.76 1.28
CA ILE A 34 0.89 13.44 0.82
C ILE A 34 1.53 12.33 1.65
N ASN A 35 2.84 12.45 1.92
CA ASN A 35 3.55 11.46 2.75
C ASN A 35 3.04 11.50 4.19
N LYS A 36 2.78 12.70 4.72
CA LYS A 36 2.29 12.88 6.09
C LYS A 36 0.90 12.28 6.29
N LEU A 37 0.04 12.35 5.27
CA LEU A 37 -1.27 11.67 5.25
C LEU A 37 -1.16 10.14 5.25
N ALA A 38 -0.07 9.56 4.76
CA ALA A 38 0.17 8.13 4.91
C ALA A 38 0.84 7.81 6.27
N GLU A 39 1.71 8.68 6.76
CA GLU A 39 2.49 8.43 7.98
C GLU A 39 1.70 8.62 9.27
N PHE A 40 0.67 9.47 9.31
CA PHE A 40 0.04 9.89 10.57
C PHE A 40 -0.67 8.78 11.35
N SER A 41 -0.91 7.59 10.77
CA SER A 41 -1.63 6.52 11.44
C SER A 41 -1.04 5.13 11.23
N ASN A 42 -1.30 4.22 12.15
CA ASN A 42 -0.91 2.81 12.01
C ASN A 42 -1.71 2.06 10.93
N LEU A 43 -2.74 2.68 10.34
CA LEU A 43 -3.50 2.05 9.26
C LEU A 43 -2.64 1.90 8.00
N VAL A 44 -1.89 2.93 7.61
CA VAL A 44 -1.15 2.99 6.33
C VAL A 44 0.33 3.39 6.46
N SER A 45 0.85 3.69 7.66
CA SER A 45 2.23 4.18 7.82
C SER A 45 3.34 3.20 7.42
N ASP A 46 3.06 1.89 7.32
CA ASP A 46 3.98 0.85 6.84
C ASP A 46 3.66 0.37 5.41
N SER A 47 2.72 1.04 4.72
CA SER A 47 2.30 0.67 3.37
C SER A 47 3.40 0.80 2.32
N ASN A 48 4.36 1.69 2.55
CA ASN A 48 5.53 1.88 1.71
C ASN A 48 6.83 1.86 2.54
N PRO A 49 7.90 1.17 2.09
CA PRO A 49 9.18 1.12 2.81
C PRO A 49 9.89 2.48 2.92
N TYR A 50 9.46 3.50 2.19
CA TYR A 50 9.99 4.86 2.32
C TYR A 50 9.44 5.62 3.52
N PHE A 51 8.35 5.14 4.13
CA PHE A 51 7.79 5.77 5.32
C PHE A 51 8.51 5.33 6.60
N PRO A 52 8.70 6.25 7.55
CA PRO A 52 8.47 7.69 7.44
C PRO A 52 9.51 8.41 6.55
N VAL A 53 9.08 9.39 5.77
CA VAL A 53 9.96 10.19 4.90
C VAL A 53 10.79 11.14 5.78
N PRO A 54 12.12 11.20 5.60
CA PRO A 54 13.00 12.03 6.41
C PRO A 54 12.77 13.53 6.14
N PRO A 55 13.28 14.41 7.01
CA PRO A 55 13.31 15.85 6.75
C PRO A 55 14.00 16.20 5.43
N CYS A 56 13.62 17.32 4.83
CA CYS A 56 14.34 17.92 3.72
C CYS A 56 15.61 18.60 4.24
N GLU A 57 16.76 18.17 3.76
CA GLU A 57 18.08 18.71 4.07
C GLU A 57 18.26 20.16 3.60
N TYR A 58 17.51 20.58 2.58
CA TYR A 58 17.54 21.94 2.03
C TYR A 58 16.53 22.88 2.72
N GLY A 59 15.66 22.37 3.59
CA GLY A 59 14.59 23.13 4.23
C GLY A 59 13.35 23.35 3.36
N GLY A 60 13.43 23.17 2.04
CA GLY A 60 12.29 23.30 1.13
C GLY A 60 12.62 23.04 -0.35
N PRO A 61 11.60 23.09 -1.22
CA PRO A 61 11.71 22.81 -2.65
C PRO A 61 12.56 23.84 -3.39
N LEU A 62 12.44 25.13 -3.03
CA LEU A 62 13.16 26.20 -3.74
C LEU A 62 14.66 26.12 -3.49
N GLU A 63 15.04 25.85 -2.25
CA GLU A 63 16.43 25.69 -1.82
C GLU A 63 17.07 24.45 -2.47
N ALA A 64 16.34 23.34 -2.55
CA ALA A 64 16.78 22.13 -3.24
C ALA A 64 16.98 22.35 -4.75
N ILE A 65 16.06 23.06 -5.41
CA ILE A 65 16.20 23.44 -6.82
C ILE A 65 17.42 24.34 -7.04
N ARG A 66 17.64 25.33 -6.16
CA ARG A 66 18.82 26.22 -6.22
C ARG A 66 20.13 25.44 -6.02
N ALA A 67 20.11 24.40 -5.20
CA ALA A 67 21.23 23.48 -5.01
C ALA A 67 21.42 22.48 -6.16
N GLY A 68 20.50 22.43 -7.13
CA GLY A 68 20.53 21.52 -8.27
C GLY A 68 20.08 20.09 -7.96
N ASP A 69 19.52 19.82 -6.78
CA ASP A 69 19.02 18.49 -6.40
C ASP A 69 17.54 18.33 -6.80
N TYR A 70 17.34 18.01 -8.08
CA TYR A 70 16.03 17.74 -8.64
C TYR A 70 15.43 16.40 -8.16
N GLU A 71 16.25 15.42 -7.76
CA GLU A 71 15.78 14.13 -7.24
C GLU A 71 15.09 14.30 -5.88
N ALA A 72 15.55 15.25 -5.06
CA ALA A 72 14.91 15.55 -3.77
C ALA A 72 13.55 16.26 -3.89
N VAL A 73 13.20 16.78 -5.08
CA VAL A 73 11.99 17.61 -5.29
C VAL A 73 10.95 16.91 -6.17
N PHE A 74 11.38 16.36 -7.31
CA PHE A 74 10.47 15.86 -8.34
C PHE A 74 10.34 14.35 -8.34
N VAL A 75 9.10 13.86 -8.20
CA VAL A 75 8.76 12.42 -8.28
C VAL A 75 9.29 11.78 -9.57
N LEU A 76 9.24 12.53 -10.67
CA LEU A 76 9.64 12.07 -12.00
C LEU A 76 11.16 12.14 -12.25
N ALA A 77 11.96 12.55 -11.28
CA ALA A 77 13.42 12.44 -11.39
C ALA A 77 13.88 10.97 -11.39
N ARG A 78 13.09 10.07 -10.80
CA ARG A 78 13.26 8.61 -10.87
C ARG A 78 11.97 7.91 -11.31
N PRO A 79 11.58 8.06 -12.58
CA PRO A 79 10.27 7.62 -13.06
C PRO A 79 10.07 6.11 -12.96
N GLU A 80 11.15 5.32 -12.97
CA GLU A 80 11.12 3.87 -12.83
C GLU A 80 10.73 3.38 -11.42
N LEU A 81 10.83 4.24 -10.41
CA LEU A 81 10.44 3.90 -9.04
C LEU A 81 8.92 4.05 -8.85
N VAL A 82 8.29 5.03 -9.49
CA VAL A 82 6.84 5.29 -9.38
C VAL A 82 5.99 4.02 -9.54
N PRO A 83 6.11 3.23 -10.62
CA PRO A 83 5.33 2.01 -10.76
C PRO A 83 5.68 0.95 -9.70
N ARG A 84 6.92 0.94 -9.18
CA ARG A 84 7.31 0.02 -8.10
C ARG A 84 6.65 0.39 -6.77
N HIS A 85 6.62 1.67 -6.41
CA HIS A 85 5.93 2.13 -5.20
C HIS A 85 4.45 1.77 -5.24
N ASN A 86 3.78 2.17 -6.33
CA ASN A 86 2.33 1.95 -6.48
C ASN A 86 1.97 0.46 -6.46
N PHE A 87 2.74 -0.38 -7.17
CA PHE A 87 2.45 -1.82 -7.19
C PHE A 87 2.79 -2.49 -5.85
N TYR A 88 3.86 -2.07 -5.17
CA TYR A 88 4.18 -2.55 -3.83
C TYR A 88 3.04 -2.24 -2.85
N GLU A 89 2.56 -0.99 -2.85
CA GLU A 89 1.45 -0.53 -2.00
C GLU A 89 0.16 -1.28 -2.29
N LEU A 90 -0.16 -1.52 -3.56
CA LEU A 90 -1.31 -2.32 -3.95
C LEU A 90 -1.22 -3.75 -3.38
N VAL A 91 -0.06 -4.41 -3.58
CA VAL A 91 0.15 -5.78 -3.07
C VAL A 91 0.15 -5.80 -1.54
N TRP A 92 0.71 -4.78 -0.90
CA TRP A 92 0.65 -4.61 0.54
C TRP A 92 -0.79 -4.42 1.02
N PHE A 93 -1.59 -3.60 0.34
CA PHE A 93 -2.99 -3.34 0.71
C PHE A 93 -3.83 -4.61 0.61
N LEU A 94 -3.68 -5.36 -0.48
CA LEU A 94 -4.38 -6.62 -0.70
C LEU A 94 -4.02 -7.68 0.34
N LYS A 95 -2.76 -7.69 0.83
CA LYS A 95 -2.27 -8.69 1.78
C LYS A 95 -2.49 -8.30 3.24
N PHE A 96 -2.27 -7.03 3.57
CA PHE A 96 -2.22 -6.56 4.96
C PHE A 96 -3.23 -5.44 5.22
N GLY A 97 -3.33 -4.46 4.31
CA GLY A 97 -4.13 -3.25 4.52
C GLY A 97 -5.63 -3.54 4.72
N ALA A 98 -6.23 -4.35 3.86
CA ALA A 98 -7.66 -4.68 3.93
C ALA A 98 -7.99 -5.48 5.20
N GLU A 99 -7.17 -6.47 5.54
CA GLU A 99 -7.35 -7.26 6.77
C GLU A 99 -7.18 -6.39 8.02
N ARG A 100 -6.17 -5.51 8.03
CA ARG A 100 -5.92 -4.57 9.13
C ARG A 100 -7.12 -3.64 9.34
N LEU A 101 -7.63 -3.05 8.27
CA LEU A 101 -8.83 -2.21 8.35
C LEU A 101 -10.00 -3.00 8.96
N GLY A 102 -10.19 -4.25 8.54
CA GLY A 102 -11.19 -5.15 9.12
C GLY A 102 -10.99 -5.37 10.63
N ARG A 103 -9.76 -5.64 11.08
CA ARG A 103 -9.44 -5.82 12.51
C ARG A 103 -9.69 -4.54 13.32
N ILE A 104 -9.33 -3.38 12.78
CA ILE A 104 -9.57 -2.08 13.42
C ILE A 104 -11.08 -1.82 13.58
N LEU A 105 -11.87 -2.07 12.53
CA LEU A 105 -13.32 -1.87 12.56
C LEU A 105 -14.03 -2.85 13.52
N ARG A 106 -13.49 -4.06 13.71
CA ARG A 106 -13.99 -5.03 14.69
C ARG A 106 -13.48 -4.80 16.12
N GLY A 107 -12.56 -3.85 16.32
CA GLY A 107 -11.94 -3.57 17.62
C GLY A 107 -10.86 -4.59 18.04
N GLU A 108 -10.43 -5.47 17.14
CA GLU A 108 -9.36 -6.46 17.38
C GLU A 108 -7.96 -5.82 17.34
N GLU A 109 -7.81 -4.69 16.64
CA GLU A 109 -6.58 -3.92 16.55
C GLU A 109 -6.87 -2.45 16.87
N LYS A 110 -6.04 -1.82 17.72
CA LYS A 110 -6.24 -0.42 18.10
C LYS A 110 -5.78 0.50 16.97
N PHE A 111 -6.64 1.45 16.58
CA PHE A 111 -6.22 2.56 15.71
C PHE A 111 -5.35 3.55 16.51
N ILE A 112 -4.17 3.85 15.99
CA ILE A 112 -3.20 4.79 16.56
C ILE A 112 -2.94 5.87 15.52
N ALA A 113 -3.13 7.13 15.89
CA ALA A 113 -2.87 8.27 15.03
C ALA A 113 -2.11 9.37 15.78
N ASP A 114 -1.24 10.07 15.07
CA ASP A 114 -0.46 11.20 15.55
C ASP A 114 -0.69 12.41 14.63
N GLN A 115 -1.53 13.33 15.10
CA GLN A 115 -1.91 14.53 14.36
C GLN A 115 -0.76 15.53 14.20
N ASN A 116 0.30 15.43 15.01
CA ASN A 116 1.45 16.31 14.86
C ASN A 116 2.20 16.05 13.56
N ILE A 117 2.14 14.82 13.04
CA ILE A 117 2.73 14.45 11.75
C ILE A 117 2.08 15.19 10.60
N LEU A 118 0.79 15.45 10.64
CA LEU A 118 0.10 16.23 9.59
C LEU A 118 0.54 17.70 9.56
N ARG A 119 1.11 18.19 10.66
CA ARG A 119 1.68 19.54 10.77
C ARG A 119 3.17 19.56 10.47
N GLU A 120 3.80 18.40 10.29
CA GLU A 120 5.17 18.32 9.79
C GLU A 120 5.18 18.79 8.33
N GLY A 121 5.89 19.88 8.07
CA GLY A 121 6.28 20.23 6.71
C GLY A 121 7.52 19.45 6.30
N TYR A 122 8.60 20.20 6.04
CA TYR A 122 9.91 19.67 5.67
C TYR A 122 10.77 19.22 6.86
N GLN A 123 10.28 19.41 8.08
CA GLN A 123 10.96 19.05 9.33
C GLN A 123 10.02 18.20 10.18
N HIS A 124 10.58 17.33 11.00
CA HIS A 124 9.80 16.59 12.00
C HIS A 124 9.53 17.45 13.23
N TYR A 125 8.40 17.22 13.89
CA TYR A 125 8.09 17.89 15.15
C TYR A 125 8.94 17.33 16.32
N THR A 126 9.57 16.18 16.12
CA THR A 126 10.49 15.54 17.08
C THR A 126 11.93 15.97 16.83
N PRO A 127 12.80 15.97 17.87
CA PRO A 127 14.20 16.38 17.72
C PRO A 127 15.07 15.36 16.97
N TYR A 128 14.53 14.18 16.62
CA TYR A 128 15.24 13.12 15.91
C TYR A 128 14.52 12.73 14.62
N VAL A 129 15.27 12.16 13.66
CA VAL A 129 14.68 11.63 12.43
C VAL A 129 13.89 10.37 12.78
N ARG A 130 12.57 10.41 12.56
CA ARG A 130 11.72 9.23 12.70
C ARG A 130 12.11 8.22 11.62
N THR A 131 12.28 6.96 12.01
CA THR A 131 12.53 5.83 11.11
C THR A 131 11.58 4.67 11.35
N ARG A 132 10.91 4.64 12.51
CA ARG A 132 9.91 3.64 12.88
C ARG A 132 8.52 4.08 12.41
N GLN A 133 7.76 3.13 11.91
CA GLN A 133 6.39 3.33 11.45
C GLN A 133 5.43 3.28 12.65
N ILE A 134 4.37 4.09 12.62
CA ILE A 134 3.50 4.26 13.78
C ILE A 134 2.72 2.98 14.06
N GLY A 135 2.73 2.55 15.32
CA GLY A 135 1.98 1.37 15.75
C GLY A 135 2.56 0.04 15.24
N HIS A 136 3.77 0.05 14.68
CA HIS A 136 4.44 -1.15 14.15
C HIS A 136 5.89 -1.26 14.63
N ASP A 137 6.43 -2.48 14.58
CA ASP A 137 7.84 -2.79 14.84
C ASP A 137 8.70 -2.75 13.57
N THR A 138 8.14 -2.16 12.51
CA THR A 138 8.77 -2.05 11.20
C THR A 138 9.41 -0.67 11.02
N PHE A 139 10.48 -0.66 10.23
CA PHE A 139 11.31 0.50 9.99
C PHE A 139 11.33 0.84 8.50
N ARG A 140 11.62 2.11 8.23
CA ARG A 140 11.93 2.61 6.88
C ARG A 140 13.08 1.80 6.28
N ASP A 141 12.83 1.18 5.13
CA ASP A 141 13.83 0.44 4.35
C ASP A 141 13.64 0.67 2.83
N PRO A 142 14.14 1.79 2.29
CA PRO A 142 13.97 2.14 0.88
C PRO A 142 14.65 1.14 -0.07
N ILE A 143 15.58 0.31 0.42
CA ILE A 143 16.32 -0.67 -0.39
C ILE A 143 15.35 -1.68 -1.01
N ILE A 144 14.24 -1.98 -0.33
CA ILE A 144 13.17 -2.87 -0.82
C ILE A 144 12.65 -2.46 -2.20
N ILE A 145 12.55 -1.16 -2.48
CA ILE A 145 12.05 -0.64 -3.77
C ILE A 145 13.20 -0.31 -4.73
N ASN A 146 14.32 0.19 -4.20
CA ASN A 146 15.48 0.57 -5.01
C ASN A 146 16.17 -0.64 -5.65
N ASP A 147 16.31 -1.75 -4.93
CA ASP A 147 16.86 -3.00 -5.46
C ASP A 147 15.77 -3.82 -6.17
N LYS A 148 15.86 -3.91 -7.50
CA LYS A 148 14.89 -4.64 -8.35
C LYS A 148 14.80 -6.13 -7.99
N ARG A 149 15.89 -6.77 -7.59
CA ARG A 149 15.90 -8.21 -7.24
C ARG A 149 15.20 -8.43 -5.90
N LEU A 150 15.52 -7.61 -4.90
CA LEU A 150 14.87 -7.63 -3.59
C LEU A 150 13.37 -7.34 -3.72
N TYR A 151 13.01 -6.30 -4.48
CA TYR A 151 11.65 -5.93 -4.82
C TYR A 151 10.87 -7.12 -5.39
N ASN A 152 11.37 -7.72 -6.47
CA ASN A 152 10.71 -8.85 -7.15
C ASN A 152 10.53 -10.05 -6.22
N ARG A 153 11.52 -10.33 -5.37
CA ARG A 153 11.45 -11.42 -4.38
C ARG A 153 10.35 -11.17 -3.34
N ILE A 154 10.29 -9.97 -2.77
CA ILE A 154 9.31 -9.62 -1.73
C ILE A 154 7.89 -9.60 -2.33
N VAL A 155 7.70 -8.83 -3.40
CA VAL A 155 6.40 -8.69 -4.05
C VAL A 155 5.92 -10.03 -4.62
N GLY A 156 6.80 -10.80 -5.27
CA GLY A 156 6.49 -12.13 -5.78
C GLY A 156 6.09 -13.12 -4.67
N SER A 157 6.74 -13.06 -3.50
CA SER A 157 6.35 -13.87 -2.33
C SER A 157 4.95 -13.51 -1.82
N ARG A 158 4.63 -12.20 -1.75
CA ARG A 158 3.30 -11.73 -1.33
C ARG A 158 2.21 -12.12 -2.32
N LEU A 159 2.47 -12.00 -3.61
CA LEU A 159 1.54 -12.43 -4.67
C LEU A 159 1.29 -13.94 -4.60
N ARG A 160 2.34 -14.76 -4.47
CA ARG A 160 2.17 -16.21 -4.32
C ARG A 160 1.29 -16.56 -3.12
N TRP A 161 1.46 -15.87 -1.99
CA TRP A 161 0.59 -16.04 -0.82
C TRP A 161 -0.87 -15.68 -1.15
N LEU A 162 -1.11 -14.52 -1.77
CA LEU A 162 -2.45 -14.07 -2.16
C LEU A 162 -3.18 -15.04 -3.11
N PHE A 163 -2.44 -15.67 -4.03
CA PHE A 163 -3.00 -16.62 -4.99
C PHE A 163 -3.09 -18.06 -4.46
N ALA A 164 -2.15 -18.48 -3.62
CA ALA A 164 -2.18 -19.80 -2.99
C ALA A 164 -3.34 -19.91 -2.00
N ASP A 165 -3.59 -18.86 -1.21
CA ASP A 165 -4.66 -18.86 -0.20
C ASP A 165 -6.06 -18.87 -0.85
N LYS A 166 -6.26 -18.08 -1.92
CA LYS A 166 -7.49 -18.14 -2.74
C LYS A 166 -7.71 -19.49 -3.43
N GLY A 167 -6.65 -20.28 -3.64
CA GLY A 167 -6.74 -21.65 -4.15
C GLY A 167 -7.20 -22.66 -3.09
N ILE A 168 -6.83 -22.45 -1.83
CA ILE A 168 -7.20 -23.31 -0.71
C ILE A 168 -8.66 -23.06 -0.30
N THR A 169 -9.13 -21.80 -0.24
CA THR A 169 -10.52 -21.50 0.11
C THR A 169 -11.51 -22.09 -0.90
N ARG A 170 -11.21 -22.06 -2.21
CA ARG A 170 -12.04 -22.68 -3.25
C ARG A 170 -12.07 -24.21 -3.18
N ARG A 171 -10.97 -24.85 -2.77
CA ARG A 171 -10.94 -26.31 -2.56
C ARG A 171 -11.83 -26.73 -1.38
N HIS A 172 -11.80 -25.98 -0.28
CA HIS A 172 -12.64 -26.28 0.87
C HIS A 172 -14.14 -26.05 0.62
N GLU A 173 -14.51 -25.03 -0.16
CA GLU A 173 -15.92 -24.84 -0.56
C GLU A 173 -16.38 -25.89 -1.58
N GLY A 174 -15.55 -26.25 -2.56
CA GLY A 174 -15.85 -27.32 -3.52
C GLY A 174 -16.02 -28.68 -2.85
N GLN A 175 -15.17 -29.00 -1.86
CA GLN A 175 -15.21 -30.28 -1.15
C GLN A 175 -16.35 -30.36 -0.12
N LYS A 176 -16.78 -29.22 0.46
CA LYS A 176 -18.03 -29.14 1.25
C LYS A 176 -19.29 -29.28 0.40
N ARG A 177 -19.26 -28.87 -0.87
CA ARG A 177 -20.40 -29.02 -1.79
C ARG A 177 -20.59 -30.48 -2.23
N ILE A 178 -19.50 -31.13 -2.63
CA ILE A 178 -19.50 -32.56 -3.02
C ILE A 178 -19.95 -33.45 -1.84
N SER A 179 -19.46 -33.18 -0.62
CA SER A 179 -19.86 -33.96 0.56
C SER A 179 -21.32 -33.76 0.98
N ARG A 180 -21.97 -32.64 0.59
CA ARG A 180 -23.40 -32.43 0.85
C ARG A 180 -24.28 -33.11 -0.20
N GLU A 181 -23.82 -33.14 -1.45
CA GLU A 181 -24.53 -33.77 -2.57
C GLU A 181 -24.53 -35.30 -2.43
N ASP A 182 -23.40 -35.90 -2.05
CA ASP A 182 -23.30 -37.34 -1.71
C ASP A 182 -24.19 -37.73 -0.51
N GLN A 183 -24.40 -36.83 0.45
CA GLN A 183 -25.18 -37.13 1.65
C GLN A 183 -26.70 -37.04 1.40
N THR A 184 -27.14 -36.22 0.44
CA THR A 184 -28.54 -36.19 -0.04
C THR A 184 -28.92 -37.41 -0.88
N ASP A 185 -27.97 -38.03 -1.57
CA ASP A 185 -28.26 -39.22 -2.41
C ASP A 185 -28.36 -40.51 -1.58
N ILE A 186 -27.63 -40.59 -0.46
CA ILE A 186 -27.71 -41.73 0.47
C ILE A 186 -29.00 -41.72 1.30
N THR A 187 -29.65 -40.56 1.48
CA THR A 187 -30.89 -40.44 2.25
C THR A 187 -32.16 -40.68 1.43
N SER A 188 -32.09 -40.68 0.09
CA SER A 188 -33.24 -40.98 -0.78
C SER A 188 -33.49 -42.48 -0.98
N HIS A 189 -32.48 -43.33 -0.71
CA HIS A 189 -32.56 -44.80 -0.87
C HIS A 189 -32.85 -45.58 0.42
N ARG A 190 -33.27 -44.92 1.50
CA ARG A 190 -33.55 -45.56 2.81
C ARG A 190 -35.01 -45.44 3.26
N LEU A 191 -35.90 -45.12 2.34
CA LEU A 191 -37.34 -45.08 2.52
C LEU A 191 -37.97 -45.97 1.46
N ASP A 192 -37.83 -47.28 1.63
CA ASP A 192 -38.71 -48.33 1.08
C ASP A 192 -38.60 -49.57 1.96
#